data_AF-A0A1D7W759-F1
#
_entry.id   AF-A0A1D7W759-F1
#
_cell.length_a   1.000
_cell.length_b   1.000
_cell.length_c   1.000
_cell.angle_alpha   90.00
_cell.angle_beta   90.00
_cell.angle_gamma   90.00
#
_symmetry.space_group_name_H-M   'P 1'
#
loop_
_entity.id
_entity.type
_entity.pdbx_description
1 polymer ?
#
loop_
_entity_poly.entity_id
_entity_poly.type
_entity_poly.pdbx_seq_one_letter_code
_entity_poly.pdbx_strand_id
1 'polypeptide(L)'
;MTEYSRPEWLSRYQDFKSLCSDVCGEFIRFYLTTGCDQISYTHSQNTEGLPTYSCRLSSDDGAVLLLPLDDWRERMDEVPELVRAWLVEHSDLKGFKPSESHYQGDRYWFEKWQLANPW
;
A
#
# COMPACT_ATOMS: atom_id res chain seq x y z
N MET A 1 -38.21 20.52 2.51
CA MET A 1 -37.29 19.45 2.14
C MET A 1 -36.02 19.66 2.93
N THR A 2 -35.74 18.82 3.92
CA THR A 2 -34.47 18.88 4.66
C THR A 2 -33.43 18.21 3.79
N GLU A 3 -32.46 18.96 3.27
CA GLU A 3 -31.29 18.39 2.60
C GLU A 3 -30.58 17.48 3.60
N TYR A 4 -30.55 16.18 3.29
CA TYR A 4 -29.76 15.23 4.05
C TYR A 4 -28.28 15.50 3.73
N SER A 5 -27.61 16.24 4.61
CA SER A 5 -26.15 16.37 4.55
C SER A 5 -25.52 15.16 5.22
N ARG A 6 -24.60 14.52 4.51
CA ARG A 6 -23.82 13.41 5.06
C ARG A 6 -22.98 13.89 6.25
N PRO A 7 -22.97 13.16 7.38
CA PRO A 7 -22.09 13.49 8.49
C PRO A 7 -20.61 13.42 8.09
N GLU A 8 -19.82 14.39 8.55
CA GLU A 8 -18.39 14.52 8.19
C GLU A 8 -17.56 13.30 8.63
N TRP A 9 -17.87 12.72 9.80
CA TRP A 9 -17.22 11.49 10.26
C TRP A 9 -17.41 10.31 9.30
N LEU A 10 -18.57 10.22 8.64
CA LEU A 10 -18.87 9.14 7.71
C LEU A 10 -18.09 9.33 6.40
N SER A 11 -17.95 10.56 5.92
CA SER A 11 -17.11 10.88 4.77
C SER A 11 -15.64 10.55 5.07
N ARG A 12 -15.10 11.02 6.20
CA ARG A 12 -13.71 10.72 6.61
C ARG A 12 -13.45 9.22 6.73
N TYR A 13 -14.39 8.47 7.31
CA TYR A 13 -14.26 7.03 7.40
C TYR A 13 -14.22 6.35 6.03
N GLN A 14 -15.00 6.81 5.07
CA GLN A 14 -14.94 6.30 3.70
C GLN A 14 -13.64 6.65 3.01
N ASP A 15 -13.18 7.90 3.14
CA ASP A 15 -11.90 8.33 2.57
C ASP A 15 -10.75 7.50 3.16
N PHE A 16 -10.79 7.20 4.46
CA PHE A 16 -9.85 6.27 5.09
C PHE A 16 -9.92 4.85 4.51
N LYS A 17 -11.13 4.33 4.23
CA LYS A 17 -11.27 3.00 3.62
C LYS A 17 -10.73 2.97 2.18
N SER A 18 -10.93 4.03 1.42
CA SER A 18 -10.31 4.20 0.10
C SER A 18 -8.78 4.20 0.22
N LEU A 19 -8.23 4.97 1.17
CA LEU A 19 -6.78 5.03 1.40
C LEU A 19 -6.20 3.65 1.73
N CYS A 20 -6.84 2.93 2.64
CA CYS A 20 -6.45 1.55 2.95
C CYS A 20 -6.56 0.63 1.74
N SER A 21 -7.59 0.79 0.91
CA SER A 21 -7.78 -0.03 -0.28
C SER A 21 -6.66 0.20 -1.30
N ASP A 22 -6.28 1.46 -1.52
CA ASP A 22 -5.22 1.81 -2.48
C ASP A 22 -3.85 1.32 -1.99
N VAL A 23 -3.50 1.60 -0.72
CA VAL A 23 -2.22 1.19 -0.15
C VAL A 23 -2.11 -0.33 -0.05
N CYS A 24 -3.13 -1.02 0.49
CA CYS A 24 -3.07 -2.47 0.60
C CYS A 24 -3.18 -3.16 -0.75
N GLY A 25 -3.92 -2.59 -1.70
CA GLY A 25 -4.01 -3.11 -3.07
C GLY A 25 -2.63 -3.17 -3.71
N GLU A 26 -1.86 -2.09 -3.65
CA GLU A 26 -0.51 -2.04 -4.20
C GLU A 26 0.46 -2.97 -3.45
N PHE A 27 0.38 -3.03 -2.12
CA PHE A 27 1.15 -3.98 -1.31
C PHE A 27 0.86 -5.44 -1.67
N ILE A 28 -0.42 -5.83 -1.81
CA ILE A 28 -0.81 -7.21 -2.15
C ILE A 28 -0.32 -7.56 -3.56
N ARG A 29 -0.48 -6.65 -4.53
CA ARG A 29 0.03 -6.86 -5.89
C ARG A 29 1.54 -7.07 -5.90
N PHE A 30 2.27 -6.26 -5.15
CA PHE A 30 3.70 -6.42 -4.95
C PHE A 30 4.03 -7.80 -4.37
N TYR A 31 3.50 -8.11 -3.19
CA TYR A 31 3.80 -9.33 -2.45
C TYR A 31 3.47 -10.59 -3.26
N LEU A 32 2.27 -10.67 -3.86
CA LEU A 32 1.85 -11.84 -4.62
C LEU A 32 2.67 -12.01 -5.91
N THR A 33 3.13 -10.92 -6.53
CA THR A 33 3.90 -10.98 -7.78
C THR A 33 5.36 -11.31 -7.52
N THR A 34 5.98 -10.75 -6.48
CA THR A 34 7.42 -10.87 -6.26
C THR A 34 7.77 -11.94 -5.24
N GLY A 35 6.86 -12.23 -4.31
CA GLY A 35 7.12 -13.05 -3.12
C GLY A 35 7.99 -12.35 -2.07
N CYS A 36 8.26 -11.04 -2.21
CA CYS A 36 9.12 -10.29 -1.30
C CYS A 36 8.42 -10.08 0.04
N ASP A 37 8.99 -10.61 1.11
CA ASP A 37 8.46 -10.55 2.48
C ASP A 37 9.15 -9.50 3.37
N GLN A 38 10.09 -8.72 2.81
CA GLN A 38 10.82 -7.65 3.51
C GLN A 38 9.93 -6.45 3.88
N ILE A 39 8.75 -6.36 3.26
CA ILE A 39 7.81 -5.26 3.48
C ILE A 39 6.57 -5.78 4.20
N SER A 40 6.10 -5.00 5.17
CA SER A 40 4.84 -5.23 5.86
C SER A 40 3.89 -4.05 5.72
N TYR A 41 2.59 -4.33 5.72
CA TYR A 41 1.51 -3.34 5.69
C TYR A 41 0.65 -3.43 6.95
N THR A 42 0.27 -2.27 7.51
CA THR A 42 -0.78 -2.17 8.52
C THR A 42 -1.52 -0.83 8.43
N HIS A 43 -2.54 -0.63 9.27
CA HIS A 43 -3.28 0.62 9.39
C HIS A 43 -3.79 0.85 10.81
N SER A 44 -4.21 2.09 11.09
CA SER A 44 -4.54 2.57 12.44
C SER A 44 -5.67 1.81 13.15
N GLN A 45 -6.58 1.17 12.41
CA GLN A 45 -7.64 0.34 13.04
C GLN A 45 -7.15 -1.04 13.53
N ASN A 46 -5.99 -1.51 13.07
CA ASN A 46 -5.44 -2.83 13.44
C ASN A 46 -4.15 -2.71 14.26
N THR A 47 -3.68 -1.49 14.53
CA THR A 47 -2.40 -1.28 15.19
C THR A 47 -2.48 -0.06 16.11
N GLU A 48 -2.22 -0.30 17.39
CA GLU A 48 -2.14 0.73 18.40
C GLU A 48 -0.93 1.65 18.19
N GLY A 49 -1.06 2.92 18.58
CA GLY A 49 0.01 3.91 18.49
C GLY A 49 0.18 4.58 17.12
N LEU A 50 -0.62 4.19 16.12
CA LEU A 50 -0.67 4.91 14.85
C LEU A 50 -1.59 6.14 14.94
N PRO A 51 -1.32 7.21 14.16
CA PRO A 51 -2.26 8.29 13.97
C PRO A 51 -3.63 7.79 13.54
N THR A 52 -4.69 8.48 13.94
CA THR A 52 -6.04 8.09 13.56
C THR A 52 -6.20 8.21 12.04
N TYR A 53 -6.78 7.18 11.42
CA TYR A 53 -6.97 7.07 9.98
C TYR A 53 -5.65 7.17 9.20
N SER A 54 -4.72 6.27 9.47
CA SER A 54 -3.47 6.18 8.72
C SER A 54 -3.15 4.77 8.24
N CYS A 55 -2.43 4.69 7.12
CA CYS A 55 -1.78 3.47 6.65
C CYS A 55 -0.28 3.52 6.92
N ARG A 56 0.36 2.37 7.09
CA ARG A 56 1.81 2.26 7.26
C ARG A 56 2.36 1.09 6.45
N LEU A 57 3.42 1.36 5.68
CA LEU A 57 4.34 0.34 5.19
C LEU A 57 5.63 0.41 5.99
N SER A 58 6.23 -0.75 6.26
CA SER A 58 7.52 -0.85 6.97
C SER A 58 8.40 -1.86 6.26
N SER A 59 9.66 -1.49 6.03
CA SER A 59 10.69 -2.38 5.51
C SER A 59 11.56 -2.90 6.66
N ASP A 60 12.15 -4.08 6.48
CA ASP A 60 13.10 -4.69 7.41
C ASP A 60 14.36 -3.82 7.64
N ASP A 61 14.69 -2.92 6.71
CA ASP A 61 15.77 -1.94 6.86
C ASP A 61 15.42 -0.77 7.79
N GLY A 62 14.18 -0.73 8.30
CA GLY A 62 13.66 0.31 9.19
C GLY A 62 13.01 1.49 8.47
N ALA A 63 12.96 1.51 7.13
CA ALA A 63 12.23 2.52 6.39
C ALA A 63 10.72 2.42 6.66
N VAL A 64 10.06 3.57 6.76
CA VAL A 64 8.62 3.65 7.03
C VAL A 64 7.97 4.65 6.09
N LEU A 65 6.91 4.20 5.42
CA LEU A 65 5.96 5.09 4.76
C LEU A 65 4.70 5.18 5.60
N LEU A 66 4.44 6.34 6.19
CA LEU A 66 3.23 6.63 6.93
C LEU A 66 2.34 7.56 6.08
N LEU A 67 1.08 7.16 5.88
CA LEU A 67 0.10 7.95 5.15
C LEU A 67 -1.08 8.29 6.07
N PRO A 68 -1.04 9.42 6.80
CA PRO A 68 -2.20 9.93 7.52
C PRO A 68 -3.25 10.46 6.54
N LEU A 69 -4.54 10.17 6.77
CA LEU A 69 -5.61 10.58 5.87
C LEU A 69 -5.62 12.10 5.64
N ASP A 70 -5.38 12.90 6.67
CA ASP A 70 -5.45 14.37 6.56
C ASP A 70 -4.44 14.93 5.54
N ASP A 71 -3.33 14.25 5.30
CA ASP A 71 -2.31 14.68 4.33
C ASP A 71 -2.60 14.21 2.89
N TRP A 72 -3.52 13.24 2.72
CA TRP A 72 -3.75 12.53 1.46
C TRP A 72 -5.16 12.66 0.92
N ARG A 73 -6.12 13.06 1.76
CA ARG A 73 -7.55 13.13 1.42
C ARG A 73 -7.85 13.93 0.14
N GLU A 74 -7.08 14.97 -0.15
CA GLU A 74 -7.28 15.85 -1.31
C GLU A 74 -6.48 15.42 -2.56
N ARG A 75 -5.65 14.39 -2.46
CA ARG A 75 -4.74 13.89 -3.51
C ARG A 75 -4.64 12.37 -3.50
N MET A 76 -5.78 11.72 -3.28
CA MET A 76 -5.88 10.26 -3.17
C MET A 76 -5.43 9.54 -4.44
N ASP A 77 -5.56 10.17 -5.59
CA ASP A 77 -5.13 9.67 -6.89
C ASP A 77 -3.60 9.51 -7.00
N GLU A 78 -2.82 10.21 -6.19
CA GLU A 78 -1.35 10.10 -6.15
C GLU A 78 -0.86 8.90 -5.30
N VAL A 79 -1.72 8.36 -4.42
CA VAL A 79 -1.34 7.32 -3.44
C VAL A 79 -0.77 6.06 -4.10
N PRO A 80 -1.39 5.47 -5.16
CA PRO A 80 -0.86 4.26 -5.77
C PRO A 80 0.54 4.43 -6.35
N GLU A 81 0.82 5.58 -6.99
CA GLU A 81 2.12 5.88 -7.56
C GLU A 81 3.19 6.05 -6.48
N LEU A 82 2.88 6.80 -5.41
CA LEU A 82 3.77 6.94 -4.26
C LEU A 82 4.12 5.58 -3.65
N VAL A 83 3.11 4.74 -3.40
CA VAL A 83 3.32 3.42 -2.78
C VAL A 83 4.21 2.55 -3.67
N ARG A 84 3.99 2.54 -4.99
CA ARG A 84 4.84 1.81 -5.94
C ARG A 84 6.28 2.31 -5.92
N ALA A 85 6.48 3.63 -5.92
CA ALA A 85 7.82 4.22 -5.88
C ALA A 85 8.57 3.82 -4.59
N TRP A 86 7.90 3.96 -3.44
CA TRP A 86 8.46 3.58 -2.15
C TRP A 86 8.80 2.08 -2.07
N LEU A 87 7.91 1.21 -2.56
CA LEU A 87 8.16 -0.24 -2.59
C LEU A 87 9.39 -0.59 -3.46
N VAL A 88 9.59 0.09 -4.60
CA VAL A 88 10.78 -0.10 -5.43
C VAL A 88 12.05 0.34 -4.72
N GLU A 89 11.99 1.45 -3.99
CA GLU A 89 13.16 2.00 -3.28
C GLU A 89 13.59 1.13 -2.10
N HIS A 90 12.64 0.48 -1.41
CA HIS A 90 12.87 -0.19 -0.13
C HIS A 90 12.78 -1.72 -0.17
N SER A 91 12.69 -2.33 -1.36
CA SER A 91 12.74 -3.79 -1.52
C SER A 91 13.90 -4.24 -2.40
N ASP A 92 14.58 -5.30 -1.99
CA ASP A 92 15.51 -6.03 -2.84
C ASP A 92 14.80 -7.27 -3.38
N LEU A 93 14.46 -7.27 -4.66
CA LEU A 93 13.74 -8.38 -5.29
C LEU A 93 14.64 -9.58 -5.62
N LYS A 94 15.95 -9.49 -5.39
CA LYS A 94 16.90 -10.54 -5.74
C LYS A 94 16.66 -11.80 -4.90
N GLY A 95 16.58 -12.95 -5.57
CA GLY A 95 16.41 -14.25 -4.92
C GLY A 95 14.99 -14.56 -4.45
N PHE A 96 14.09 -13.58 -4.44
CA PHE A 96 12.67 -13.82 -4.23
C PHE A 96 12.04 -14.53 -5.42
N LYS A 97 10.96 -15.27 -5.17
CA LYS A 97 10.22 -15.99 -6.20
C LYS A 97 8.73 -15.67 -6.06
N PRO A 98 8.04 -15.38 -7.17
CA PRO A 98 6.59 -15.25 -7.18
C PRO A 98 5.96 -16.46 -6.49
N SER A 99 4.95 -16.22 -5.66
CA SER A 99 4.16 -17.30 -5.07
C SER A 99 3.49 -18.12 -6.18
N GLU A 100 3.38 -19.45 -6.02
CA GLU A 100 2.58 -20.34 -6.88
C GLU A 100 1.07 -20.10 -6.67
N SER A 101 0.62 -18.86 -6.86
CA SER A 101 -0.76 -18.45 -6.65
C SER A 101 -1.51 -18.37 -7.98
N HIS A 102 -2.84 -18.46 -7.94
CA HIS A 102 -3.69 -18.22 -9.11
C HIS A 102 -3.70 -16.76 -9.60
N TYR A 103 -3.06 -15.85 -8.87
CA TYR A 103 -2.88 -14.47 -9.30
C TYR A 103 -1.92 -14.42 -10.49
N GLN A 104 -2.36 -13.82 -11.60
CA GLN A 104 -1.58 -13.72 -12.84
C GLN A 104 -0.35 -12.81 -12.72
N GLY A 105 -0.18 -12.14 -11.58
CA GLY A 105 0.89 -11.15 -11.37
C GLY A 105 0.49 -9.77 -11.87
N ASP A 106 0.98 -8.73 -11.21
CA ASP A 106 0.98 -7.38 -11.76
C ASP A 106 2.17 -7.25 -12.72
N ARG A 107 1.91 -6.85 -13.97
CA ARG A 107 2.94 -6.80 -15.02
C ARG A 107 4.13 -5.91 -14.63
N TYR A 108 3.87 -4.77 -13.97
CA TYR A 108 4.93 -3.85 -13.56
C TYR A 108 5.85 -4.51 -12.53
N TRP A 109 5.28 -5.20 -11.53
CA TRP A 109 6.08 -5.89 -10.52
C TRP A 109 6.84 -7.08 -11.09
N PHE A 110 6.25 -7.79 -12.05
CA PHE A 110 6.91 -8.88 -12.74
C PHE A 110 8.14 -8.38 -13.52
N GLU A 111 8.02 -7.28 -14.25
CA GLU A 111 9.14 -6.66 -14.98
C GLU A 111 10.25 -6.20 -14.01
N LYS A 112 9.91 -5.59 -12.88
CA LYS A 112 10.89 -5.22 -11.84
C LYS A 112 11.61 -6.42 -11.24
N TRP A 113 10.88 -7.50 -10.96
CA TRP A 113 11.45 -8.74 -10.45
C TRP A 113 12.41 -9.39 -11.45
N GLN A 114 12.05 -9.44 -12.74
CA GLN A 114 12.91 -9.97 -13.80
C GLN A 114 14.22 -9.18 -13.93
N LEU A 115 14.15 -7.84 -13.83
CA LEU A 115 15.34 -6.98 -13.88
C LEU A 115 16.30 -7.25 -12.70
N ALA A 116 15.77 -7.54 -11.52
CA ALA A 116 16.56 -7.89 -10.33
C ALA A 116 17.12 -9.32 -10.36
N ASN A 117 16.53 -10.20 -11.17
CA ASN A 117 16.89 -11.61 -11.29
C ASN A 117 17.22 -11.99 -12.75
N PRO A 118 18.29 -11.41 -13.35
CA PRO A 118 18.75 -11.82 -14.67
C PRO A 118 19.28 -13.26 -14.62
N TRP A 119 18.87 -14.06 -15.60
CA TRP A 119 19.23 -15.46 -15.78
C TRP A 119 20.74 -15.68 -15.89
#